data_AF-S7VME3-F1
#
_entry.id   AF-S7VME3-F1
#
_cell.length_a   1.000
_cell.length_b   1.000
_cell.length_c   1.000
_cell.angle_alpha   90.00
_cell.angle_beta   90.00
_cell.angle_gamma   90.00
#
_symmetry.space_group_name_H-M   'P 1'
#
loop_
_entity.id
_entity.type
_entity.pdbx_description
1 polymer ?
#
loop_
_entity_poly.entity_id
_entity_poly.type
_entity_poly.pdbx_seq_one_letter_code
_entity_poly.pdbx_strand_id
1 'polypeptide(L)'
;MLVLPFALALVIFMMSHPNKSLAMGLVFAFVSIGATRYITNLPLGLSVDLALAALIVSAMFHTNIKTDFSKLNNSLFLVTLIWMGYNVAEIFNPEARSVSAWIYAVRGTALYMFLTVPLTLLYANKPSDLNRLFIIVFSFA
;
A
#
# COMPACT_ATOMS: atom_id res chain seq x y z
N MET A 1 -11.70 -0.13 -21.10
CA MET A 1 -13.05 -0.26 -20.49
C MET A 1 -13.20 -1.53 -19.65
N LEU A 2 -12.56 -2.66 -20.00
CA LEU A 2 -12.61 -3.90 -19.19
C LEU A 2 -11.85 -3.86 -17.85
N VAL A 3 -10.80 -3.03 -17.69
CA VAL A 3 -9.98 -2.99 -16.45
C VAL A 3 -10.69 -2.27 -15.28
N LEU A 4 -11.53 -1.29 -15.62
CA LEU A 4 -12.23 -0.44 -14.65
C LEU A 4 -13.13 -1.24 -13.66
N PRO A 5 -13.97 -2.19 -14.12
CA PRO A 5 -14.81 -2.98 -13.21
C PRO A 5 -14.00 -3.89 -12.28
N PHE A 6 -12.87 -4.46 -12.72
CA PHE A 6 -12.01 -5.27 -11.85
C PHE A 6 -11.32 -4.41 -10.79
N ALA A 7 -10.83 -3.23 -11.16
CA ALA A 7 -10.24 -2.29 -10.21
C ALA A 7 -11.28 -1.83 -9.17
N LEU A 8 -12.50 -1.53 -9.61
CA LEU A 8 -13.59 -1.13 -8.72
C LEU A 8 -14.01 -2.27 -7.78
N ALA A 9 -14.12 -3.49 -8.30
CA ALA A 9 -14.43 -4.68 -7.50
C ALA A 9 -13.35 -4.95 -6.45
N LEU A 10 -12.07 -4.80 -6.80
CA LEU A 10 -10.95 -4.90 -5.86
C LEU A 10 -11.09 -3.88 -4.73
N VAL A 11 -11.32 -2.61 -5.08
CA VAL A 11 -11.49 -1.53 -4.11
C VAL A 11 -12.70 -1.77 -3.20
N ILE A 12 -13.85 -2.17 -3.75
CA ILE A 12 -15.05 -2.49 -2.95
C ILE A 12 -14.79 -3.67 -2.01
N PHE A 13 -14.15 -4.73 -2.51
CA PHE A 13 -13.80 -5.89 -1.69
C PHE A 13 -12.90 -5.50 -0.53
N MET A 14 -11.87 -4.70 -0.81
CA MET A 14 -10.94 -4.18 0.17
C MET A 14 -11.61 -3.25 1.19
N MET A 15 -12.55 -2.40 0.76
CA MET A 15 -13.32 -1.54 1.66
C MET A 15 -14.24 -2.33 2.59
N SER A 16 -14.73 -3.47 2.11
CA SER A 16 -15.65 -4.35 2.84
C SER A 16 -14.91 -5.26 3.84
N HIS A 17 -13.64 -5.59 3.59
CA HIS A 17 -12.85 -6.53 4.40
C HIS A 17 -11.46 -6.00 4.81
N PRO A 18 -11.36 -4.92 5.61
CA PRO A 18 -10.09 -4.30 6.01
C PRO A 18 -9.04 -5.29 6.56
N ASN A 19 -9.48 -6.33 7.27
CA ASN A 19 -8.60 -7.36 7.84
C ASN A 19 -7.92 -8.26 6.78
N LYS A 20 -8.54 -8.45 5.62
CA LYS A 20 -8.00 -9.24 4.49
C LYS A 20 -7.32 -8.35 3.45
N SER A 21 -7.56 -7.05 3.53
CA SER A 21 -7.13 -6.06 2.55
C SER A 21 -5.61 -5.96 2.38
N LEU A 22 -4.83 -6.05 3.45
CA LEU A 22 -3.36 -6.01 3.35
C LEU A 22 -2.81 -7.21 2.55
N ALA A 23 -3.33 -8.41 2.83
CA ALA A 23 -2.97 -9.62 2.07
C ALA A 23 -3.42 -9.54 0.61
N MET A 24 -4.64 -9.03 0.35
CA MET A 24 -5.14 -8.83 -1.00
C MET A 24 -4.31 -7.79 -1.78
N GLY A 25 -3.89 -6.71 -1.10
CA GLY A 25 -3.00 -5.70 -1.68
C GLY A 25 -1.64 -6.27 -2.07
N LEU A 26 -1.07 -7.16 -1.25
CA LEU A 26 0.18 -7.85 -1.56
C LEU A 26 0.04 -8.77 -2.77
N VAL A 27 -1.02 -9.58 -2.83
CA VAL A 27 -1.32 -10.44 -3.99
C VAL A 27 -1.50 -9.58 -5.24
N PHE A 28 -2.25 -8.48 -5.14
CA PHE A 28 -2.45 -7.57 -6.26
C PHE A 28 -1.14 -6.93 -6.74
N ALA A 29 -0.21 -6.61 -5.84
CA ALA A 29 1.11 -6.11 -6.21
C ALA A 29 1.93 -7.14 -7.01
N PHE A 30 1.94 -8.40 -6.59
CA PHE A 30 2.61 -9.49 -7.33
C PHE A 30 1.98 -9.74 -8.71
N VAL A 31 0.64 -9.76 -8.79
CA VAL A 31 -0.06 -9.91 -10.07
C VAL A 31 0.22 -8.71 -10.97
N SER A 32 0.20 -7.49 -10.42
CA SER A 32 0.47 -6.26 -11.17
C SER A 32 1.87 -6.25 -11.75
N ILE A 33 2.90 -6.60 -10.97
CA ILE A 33 4.27 -6.62 -11.48
C ILE A 33 4.46 -7.72 -12.52
N GLY A 34 3.85 -8.90 -12.35
CA GLY A 34 3.85 -9.95 -13.37
C GLY A 34 3.16 -9.53 -14.66
N ALA A 35 2.03 -8.81 -14.56
CA ALA A 35 1.26 -8.33 -15.70
C ALA A 35 1.99 -7.24 -16.50
N THR A 36 2.93 -6.49 -15.92
CA THR A 36 3.74 -5.51 -16.67
C THR A 36 4.53 -6.15 -17.81
N ARG A 37 4.85 -7.45 -17.72
CA ARG A 37 5.53 -8.20 -18.79
C ARG A 37 4.69 -8.37 -20.06
N TYR A 38 3.37 -8.34 -19.91
CA TYR A 38 2.43 -8.55 -21.03
C TYR A 38 1.69 -7.25 -21.40
N ILE A 39 1.54 -6.33 -20.46
CA ILE A 39 0.81 -5.07 -20.61
C ILE A 39 1.78 -3.93 -20.35
N THR A 40 2.50 -3.49 -21.39
CA THR A 40 3.52 -2.43 -21.31
C THR A 40 2.94 -1.02 -21.31
N ASN A 41 1.73 -0.85 -21.83
CA ASN A 41 1.15 0.48 -22.08
C ASN A 41 0.35 1.02 -20.90
N LEU A 42 0.25 0.26 -19.79
CA LEU A 42 -0.53 0.63 -18.62
C LEU A 42 0.40 0.74 -17.40
N PRO A 43 0.41 1.87 -16.67
CA PRO A 43 1.27 2.02 -15.50
C PRO A 43 0.68 1.28 -14.30
N LEU A 44 0.81 -0.04 -14.29
CA LEU A 44 0.23 -0.92 -13.26
C LEU A 44 0.76 -0.62 -11.85
N GLY A 45 1.93 0.00 -11.72
CA GLY A 45 2.40 0.53 -10.44
C GLY A 45 1.42 1.51 -9.81
N LEU A 46 0.89 2.46 -10.58
CA LEU A 46 -0.07 3.46 -10.08
C LEU A 46 -1.35 2.80 -9.56
N SER A 47 -1.77 1.67 -10.15
CA SER A 47 -2.92 0.93 -9.63
C SER A 47 -2.66 0.31 -8.26
N VAL A 48 -1.43 -0.13 -7.97
CA VAL A 48 -1.06 -0.64 -6.64
C VAL A 48 -1.08 0.47 -5.61
N ASP A 49 -0.58 1.67 -5.97
CA ASP A 49 -0.62 2.84 -5.08
C ASP A 49 -2.06 3.22 -4.72
N LEU A 50 -2.95 3.27 -5.72
CA LEU A 50 -4.37 3.56 -5.52
C LEU A 50 -5.05 2.51 -4.65
N ALA A 51 -4.72 1.23 -4.84
CA ALA A 51 -5.25 0.15 -4.02
C ALA A 51 -4.82 0.32 -2.56
N LEU A 52 -3.53 0.55 -2.30
CA LEU A 52 -3.00 0.78 -0.95
C LEU A 52 -3.56 2.04 -0.29
N ALA A 53 -3.73 3.13 -1.03
CA ALA A 53 -4.38 4.35 -0.53
C ALA A 53 -5.84 4.09 -0.16
N ALA A 54 -6.59 3.37 -1.00
CA ALA A 54 -7.95 2.95 -0.69
C ALA A 54 -8.03 2.06 0.57
N LEU A 55 -6.98 1.28 0.87
CA LEU A 55 -6.91 0.51 2.11
C LEU A 55 -6.82 1.40 3.34
N ILE A 56 -6.00 2.45 3.31
CA ILE A 56 -5.93 3.41 4.42
C ILE A 56 -7.28 4.08 4.62
N VAL A 57 -7.91 4.55 3.54
CA VAL A 57 -9.24 5.17 3.61
C VAL A 57 -10.26 4.18 4.19
N SER A 58 -10.25 2.93 3.72
CA SER A 58 -11.07 1.87 4.29
C SER A 58 -10.82 1.71 5.79
N ALA A 59 -9.56 1.61 6.22
CA ALA A 59 -9.20 1.43 7.63
C ALA A 59 -9.74 2.56 8.52
N MET A 60 -9.75 3.79 8.01
CA MET A 60 -10.23 4.98 8.70
C MET A 60 -11.76 5.06 8.81
N PHE A 61 -12.48 4.68 7.75
CA PHE A 61 -13.93 4.92 7.65
C PHE A 61 -14.80 3.66 7.75
N HIS A 62 -14.19 2.49 7.87
CA HIS A 62 -14.94 1.24 7.93
C HIS A 62 -15.74 1.12 9.23
N THR A 63 -17.03 0.79 9.09
CA THR A 63 -18.01 0.82 10.19
C THR A 63 -18.27 -0.55 10.83
N ASN A 64 -17.92 -1.66 10.16
CA ASN A 64 -18.30 -3.02 10.58
C ASN A 64 -17.23 -3.74 11.43
N ILE A 65 -16.00 -3.26 11.46
CA ILE A 65 -14.86 -3.81 12.21
C ILE A 65 -14.37 -2.71 13.15
N LYS A 66 -14.27 -3.03 14.45
CA LYS A 66 -13.62 -2.14 15.42
C LYS A 66 -12.12 -2.07 15.11
N THR A 67 -11.72 -0.98 14.45
CA THR A 67 -10.32 -0.63 14.26
C THR A 67 -9.77 -0.01 15.54
N ASP A 68 -8.77 -0.63 16.14
CA ASP A 68 -8.10 -0.12 17.34
C ASP A 68 -6.94 0.80 16.95
N PHE A 69 -7.22 2.10 16.85
CA PHE A 69 -6.23 3.12 16.48
C PHE A 69 -5.16 3.35 17.56
N SER A 70 -5.33 2.84 18.78
CA SER A 70 -4.28 2.93 19.81
C SER A 70 -2.99 2.23 19.36
N LYS A 71 -3.09 1.23 18.48
CA LYS A 71 -1.93 0.54 17.88
C LYS A 71 -1.04 1.43 17.01
N LEU A 72 -1.55 2.59 16.55
CA LEU A 72 -0.74 3.57 15.83
C LEU A 72 0.16 4.39 16.75
N ASN A 73 -0.05 4.34 18.07
CA ASN A 73 0.89 4.89 19.04
C ASN A 73 2.13 3.99 19.17
N ASN A 74 2.92 3.96 18.10
CA ASN A 74 4.07 3.08 17.93
C ASN A 74 5.24 3.87 17.33
N SER A 75 6.45 3.68 17.87
CA SER A 75 7.66 4.35 17.40
C SER A 75 7.93 4.10 15.91
N LEU A 76 7.58 2.92 15.38
CA LEU A 76 7.70 2.62 13.94
C LEU A 76 6.81 3.52 13.09
N PHE A 77 5.57 3.78 13.54
CA PHE A 77 4.68 4.69 12.82
C PHE A 77 5.20 6.12 12.84
N LEU A 78 5.75 6.56 13.98
CA LEU A 78 6.40 7.87 14.09
C LEU A 78 7.62 8.00 13.16
N VAL A 79 8.51 7.00 13.13
CA VAL A 79 9.65 6.97 12.20
C VAL A 79 9.18 7.01 10.75
N THR A 80 8.12 6.28 10.42
CA THR A 80 7.53 6.27 9.08
C THR A 80 7.01 7.67 8.69
N LEU A 81 6.36 8.38 9.61
CA LEU A 81 5.88 9.75 9.39
C LEU A 81 7.04 10.72 9.17
N ILE A 82 8.08 10.65 10.00
CA ILE A 82 9.28 11.49 9.87
C ILE A 82 9.97 11.22 8.53
N TRP A 83 10.13 9.95 8.15
CA TRP A 83 10.75 9.55 6.89
C TRP A 83 9.96 10.04 5.68
N MET A 84 8.63 9.90 5.70
CA MET A 84 7.76 10.43 4.65
C MET A 84 7.86 11.96 4.59
N GLY A 85 7.86 12.65 5.73
CA GLY A 85 8.03 14.10 5.80
C GLY A 85 9.36 14.57 5.21
N TYR A 86 10.45 13.87 5.52
CA TYR A 86 11.76 14.12 4.91
C TYR A 86 11.71 13.95 3.38
N ASN A 87 11.13 12.85 2.88
CA ASN A 87 10.99 12.63 1.45
C ASN A 87 10.12 13.71 0.78
N VAL A 88 9.08 14.22 1.45
CA VAL A 88 8.28 15.36 0.93
C VAL A 88 9.10 16.65 0.90
N ALA A 89 9.96 16.90 1.88
CA ALA A 89 10.83 18.07 1.90
C ALA A 89 11.83 18.08 0.72
N GLU A 90 12.27 16.91 0.25
CA GLU A 90 13.14 16.77 -0.93
C GLU A 90 12.53 17.30 -2.23
N ILE A 91 11.21 17.57 -2.28
CA ILE A 91 10.59 18.28 -3.41
C ILE A 91 11.22 19.67 -3.61
N PHE A 92 11.64 20.31 -2.51
CA PHE A 92 12.26 21.64 -2.51
C PHE A 92 13.79 21.59 -2.64
N ASN A 93 14.38 20.40 -2.80
CA ASN A 93 15.82 20.27 -2.93
C ASN A 93 16.28 20.92 -4.26
N PRO A 94 17.20 21.90 -4.24
CA PRO A 94 17.72 22.52 -5.45
C PRO A 94 18.48 21.54 -6.36
N GLU A 95 18.98 20.42 -5.82
CA GLU A 95 19.60 19.32 -6.57
C GLU A 95 18.58 18.31 -7.14
N ALA A 96 17.28 18.50 -6.89
CA ALA A 96 16.26 17.62 -7.42
C ALA A 96 16.18 17.78 -8.94
N ARG A 97 16.41 16.69 -9.67
CA ARG A 97 16.35 16.67 -11.15
C ARG A 97 15.01 17.16 -11.70
N SER A 98 13.91 16.70 -11.10
CA SER A 98 12.55 17.15 -11.41
C SER A 98 11.54 16.61 -10.39
N VAL A 99 10.39 17.28 -10.28
CA VAL A 99 9.24 16.79 -9.49
C VAL A 99 8.73 15.45 -10.03
N SER A 100 8.77 15.24 -11.35
CA SER A 100 8.38 13.96 -11.95
C SER A 100 9.29 12.81 -11.49
N ALA A 101 10.60 13.02 -11.44
CA ALA A 101 11.55 12.02 -10.95
C ALA A 101 11.32 11.72 -9.46
N TRP A 102 11.00 12.74 -8.66
CA TRP A 102 10.61 12.57 -7.27
C TRP A 102 9.36 11.68 -7.12
N ILE A 103 8.30 11.90 -7.91
CA ILE A 103 7.07 11.08 -7.86
C ILE A 103 7.40 9.60 -8.10
N TYR A 104 8.29 9.28 -9.03
CA TYR A 104 8.67 7.89 -9.28
C TYR A 104 9.55 7.31 -8.16
N ALA A 105 10.47 8.10 -7.60
CA ALA A 105 11.37 7.66 -6.53
C ALA A 105 10.63 7.44 -5.20
N VAL A 106 9.80 8.40 -4.78
CA VAL A 106 9.13 8.39 -3.46
C VAL A 106 8.26 7.17 -3.25
N ARG A 107 7.74 6.56 -4.32
CA ARG A 107 6.89 5.38 -4.30
C ARG A 107 7.55 4.21 -3.57
N GLY A 108 8.76 3.86 -4.02
CA GLY A 108 9.54 2.77 -3.44
C GLY A 108 10.30 3.18 -2.17
N THR A 109 10.71 4.44 -2.05
CA THR A 109 11.54 4.88 -0.92
C THR A 109 10.73 5.19 0.34
N ALA A 110 9.51 5.69 0.22
CA ALA A 110 8.73 6.16 1.37
C ALA A 110 7.23 5.83 1.31
N LEU A 111 6.57 5.97 0.16
CA LEU A 111 5.12 5.84 0.05
C LEU A 111 4.64 4.44 0.47
N TYR A 112 5.27 3.37 -0.02
CA TYR A 112 4.85 2.02 0.36
C TYR A 112 5.04 1.72 1.84
N MET A 113 6.12 2.22 2.45
CA MET A 113 6.30 2.14 3.89
C MET A 113 5.18 2.90 4.62
N PHE A 114 4.91 4.15 4.20
CA PHE A 114 3.86 4.99 4.75
C PHE A 114 2.46 4.38 4.64
N LEU A 115 2.17 3.69 3.53
CA LEU A 115 0.87 3.06 3.32
C LEU A 115 0.73 1.73 4.07
N THR A 116 1.79 0.93 4.15
CA THR A 116 1.71 -0.45 4.68
C THR A 116 1.96 -0.56 6.18
N VAL A 117 2.82 0.27 6.78
CA VAL A 117 3.10 0.25 8.23
C VAL A 117 1.83 0.47 9.07
N PRO A 118 1.02 1.52 8.88
CA PRO A 118 -0.19 1.71 9.68
C PRO A 118 -1.19 0.55 9.49
N LEU A 119 -1.36 0.06 8.26
CA LEU A 119 -2.24 -1.08 8.00
C LEU A 119 -1.76 -2.36 8.68
N THR A 120 -0.45 -2.57 8.72
CA THR A 120 0.17 -3.72 9.40
C THR A 120 -0.04 -3.64 10.91
N LEU A 121 0.20 -2.47 11.51
CA LEU A 121 -0.05 -2.26 12.94
C LEU A 121 -1.52 -2.47 13.30
N LEU A 122 -2.45 -1.98 12.47
CA LEU A 122 -3.89 -2.11 12.72
C LEU A 122 -4.39 -3.56 12.59
N TYR A 123 -3.99 -4.26 11.52
CA TYR A 123 -4.65 -5.50 11.08
C TYR A 123 -3.76 -6.75 10.97
N ALA A 124 -2.43 -6.62 10.99
CA ALA A 124 -1.48 -7.73 10.84
C ALA A 124 -0.53 -7.81 12.05
N ASN A 125 -1.11 -8.03 13.23
CA ASN A 125 -0.40 -8.01 14.51
C ASN A 125 -0.36 -9.37 15.22
N LYS A 126 -0.59 -10.48 14.49
CA LYS A 126 -0.50 -11.85 15.02
C LYS A 126 0.58 -12.65 14.29
N PRO A 127 1.20 -13.65 14.95
CA PRO A 127 2.15 -14.56 14.29
C PRO A 127 1.58 -15.27 13.05
N SER A 128 0.27 -15.55 13.04
CA SER A 128 -0.40 -16.14 11.87
C SER A 128 -0.45 -15.20 10.66
N ASP A 129 -0.39 -13.88 10.86
CA ASP A 129 -0.36 -12.91 9.75
C ASP A 129 1.02 -12.91 9.08
N LEU A 130 2.09 -13.15 9.85
CA LEU A 130 3.43 -13.37 9.31
C LEU A 130 3.50 -14.66 8.47
N ASN A 131 2.88 -15.75 8.94
CA ASN A 131 2.77 -16.98 8.14
C ASN A 131 2.03 -16.75 6.82
N ARG A 132 0.93 -15.96 6.83
CA ARG A 132 0.23 -15.59 5.59
C ARG A 132 1.12 -14.78 4.66
N LEU A 133 1.90 -13.84 5.18
CA LEU A 133 2.87 -13.07 4.39
C LEU A 133 3.86 -14.00 3.70
N PHE A 134 4.49 -14.93 4.44
CA PHE A 134 5.43 -15.89 3.86
C PHE A 134 4.78 -16.77 2.80
N ILE A 135 3.58 -17.32 3.07
CA ILE A 135 2.86 -18.13 2.09
C ILE A 135 2.62 -17.34 0.80
N ILE A 136 2.16 -16.09 0.89
CA ILE A 136 1.92 -15.26 -0.29
C ILE A 136 3.24 -15.01 -1.03
N VAL A 137 4.28 -14.53 -0.34
CA VAL A 137 5.57 -14.21 -0.98
C VAL A 137 6.17 -15.43 -1.67
N PHE A 138 6.23 -16.59 -1.02
CA PHE A 138 6.80 -17.82 -1.60
C PHE A 138 5.92 -18.46 -2.67
N SER A 139 4.62 -18.15 -2.73
CA SER A 139 3.76 -18.63 -3.82
C SER A 139 3.98 -17.87 -5.14
N PHE A 140 4.54 -16.66 -5.06
CA PHE A 140 4.81 -15.79 -6.21
C PHE A 140 6.30 -15.61 -6.53
N ALA A 141 7.20 -16.15 -5.70
CA ALA A 141 8.66 -16.15 -5.88
C ALA A 141 9.11 -17.37 -6.70
#